data_AF-A0A2E1QMP0-F1
#
_entry.id   AF-A0A2E1QMP0-F1
#
_cell.length_a   1.000
_cell.length_b   1.000
_cell.length_c   1.000
_cell.angle_alpha   90.00
_cell.angle_beta   90.00
_cell.angle_gamma   90.00
#
_symmetry.space_group_name_H-M   'P 1'
#
loop_
_entity.id
_entity.type
_entity.pdbx_description
1 polymer ?
#
loop_
_entity_poly.entity_id
_entity_poly.type
_entity_poly.pdbx_seq_one_letter_code
_entity_poly.pdbx_strand_id
1 'polypeptide(L)'
;KTKAFDPAWKKFTSRLIKQTDAKIVPVYFFGSNSSLFQFVSHFSPILRASLLFHEIKRRINTKVPFIVGSPFKYSELNKDLSNDELADFLRTKTYLLNPENKISPPFGYEPPDN
;
A
#
# COMPACT_ATOMS: atom_id res chain seq x y z
N LYS A 1 -9.10 -8.61 15.10
CA LYS A 1 -8.94 -8.61 13.62
C LYS A 1 -7.46 -8.58 13.33
N THR A 2 -6.90 -9.60 12.66
CA THR A 2 -5.50 -9.60 12.21
C THR A 2 -5.32 -8.43 11.24
N LYS A 3 -4.50 -7.44 11.59
CA LYS A 3 -4.21 -6.30 10.71
C LYS A 3 -3.24 -6.78 9.63
N ALA A 4 -3.65 -6.65 8.37
CA ALA A 4 -2.77 -6.84 7.23
C ALA A 4 -2.13 -5.50 6.88
N PHE A 5 -0.85 -5.51 6.55
CA PHE A 5 -0.08 -4.35 6.11
C PHE A 5 0.44 -4.59 4.70
N ASP A 6 0.77 -3.52 3.99
CA ASP A 6 1.38 -3.65 2.68
C ASP A 6 2.83 -4.13 2.79
N PRO A 7 3.29 -5.02 1.88
CA PRO A 7 4.70 -5.34 1.73
C PRO A 7 5.50 -4.10 1.28
N ALA A 8 6.79 -4.28 1.06
CA ALA A 8 7.64 -3.25 0.47
C ALA A 8 7.06 -2.79 -0.88
N TRP A 9 7.00 -1.47 -1.10
CA TRP A 9 6.49 -0.92 -2.35
C TRP A 9 7.50 -1.12 -3.47
N LYS A 10 7.02 -1.49 -4.67
CA LYS A 10 7.91 -1.78 -5.81
C LYS A 10 8.66 -0.52 -6.27
N LYS A 11 9.95 -0.68 -6.56
CA LYS A 11 10.90 0.39 -6.92
C LYS A 11 10.61 1.09 -8.24
N PHE A 12 9.79 0.48 -9.11
CA PHE A 12 9.46 1.01 -10.43
C PHE A 12 8.82 2.40 -10.35
N THR A 13 7.88 2.59 -9.42
CA THR A 13 7.23 3.88 -9.20
C THR A 13 8.23 4.95 -8.77
N SER A 14 9.17 4.61 -7.88
CA SER A 14 10.23 5.52 -7.46
C SER A 14 11.11 5.98 -8.62
N ARG A 15 11.47 5.07 -9.54
CA ARG A 15 12.26 5.40 -10.73
C ARG A 15 11.50 6.37 -11.65
N LEU A 16 10.22 6.11 -11.88
CA LEU A 16 9.37 6.95 -12.72
C LEU A 16 9.21 8.37 -12.13
N ILE A 17 9.00 8.46 -10.82
CA ILE A 17 8.90 9.75 -10.10
C ILE A 17 10.19 10.55 -10.28
N LYS A 18 11.35 9.94 -10.07
CA LYS A 18 12.64 10.61 -10.23
C LYS A 18 12.91 11.09 -11.65
N GLN A 19 12.48 10.31 -12.66
CA GLN A 19 12.66 10.67 -14.06
C GLN A 19 11.76 11.81 -14.51
N THR A 20 10.58 11.96 -13.90
CA THR A 20 9.52 12.86 -14.41
C THR A 20 9.21 14.04 -13.50
N ASP A 21 9.71 14.04 -12.27
CA ASP A 21 9.31 14.98 -11.20
C ASP A 21 7.77 15.14 -11.10
N ALA A 22 7.06 14.02 -11.26
CA ALA A 22 5.60 14.00 -11.24
C ALA A 22 5.05 14.47 -9.89
N LYS A 23 3.85 15.07 -9.92
CA LYS A 23 3.12 15.47 -8.71
C LYS A 23 2.54 14.23 -8.04
N ILE A 24 2.92 14.00 -6.80
CA ILE A 24 2.59 12.83 -6.00
C ILE A 24 1.42 13.18 -5.08
N VAL A 25 0.39 12.34 -5.06
CA VAL A 25 -0.78 12.49 -4.16
C VAL A 25 -0.90 11.22 -3.32
N PRO A 26 -0.61 11.27 -2.00
CA PRO A 26 -0.77 10.10 -1.15
C PRO A 26 -2.26 9.88 -0.85
N VAL A 27 -2.72 8.63 -0.93
CA VAL A 27 -4.11 8.24 -0.67
C VAL A 27 -4.13 7.02 0.25
N TYR A 28 -4.74 7.16 1.41
CA TYR A 28 -4.88 6.09 2.39
C TYR A 28 -6.28 5.48 2.32
N PHE A 29 -6.37 4.17 2.15
CA PHE A 29 -7.64 3.44 2.14
C PHE A 29 -7.83 2.71 3.48
N PHE A 30 -9.05 2.77 4.01
CA PHE A 30 -9.39 2.07 5.24
C PHE A 30 -9.81 0.63 4.98
N GLY A 31 -9.43 -0.24 5.93
CA GLY A 31 -9.88 -1.63 6.00
C GLY A 31 -8.83 -2.63 5.54
N SER A 32 -9.22 -3.89 5.53
CA SER A 32 -8.40 -5.02 5.09
C SER A 32 -9.29 -6.09 4.48
N ASN A 33 -8.69 -7.04 3.75
CA ASN A 33 -9.39 -8.28 3.36
C ASN A 33 -9.74 -9.12 4.60
N SER A 34 -10.64 -10.10 4.45
CA SER A 34 -11.08 -10.93 5.58
C SER A 34 -9.95 -11.76 6.18
N SER A 35 -10.13 -12.20 7.43
CA SER A 35 -9.18 -13.10 8.10
C SER A 35 -8.96 -14.40 7.33
N LEU A 36 -9.99 -14.91 6.63
CA LEU A 36 -9.90 -16.11 5.79
C LEU A 36 -8.94 -15.87 4.62
N PHE A 37 -9.08 -14.74 3.93
CA PHE A 37 -8.16 -14.36 2.85
C PHE A 37 -6.72 -14.25 3.35
N GLN A 38 -6.52 -13.64 4.53
CA GLN A 38 -5.17 -13.49 5.09
C GLN A 38 -4.55 -14.85 5.42
N PHE A 39 -5.32 -15.78 6.01
CA PHE A 39 -4.81 -17.11 6.30
C PHE A 39 -4.46 -17.88 5.02
N VAL A 40 -5.42 -18.01 4.09
CA VAL A 40 -5.29 -18.83 2.88
C VAL A 40 -4.25 -18.30 1.90
N SER A 41 -3.98 -16.98 1.91
CA SER A 41 -2.94 -16.37 1.09
C SER A 41 -1.54 -16.96 1.30
N HIS A 42 -1.29 -17.60 2.45
CA HIS A 42 -0.01 -18.23 2.75
C HIS A 42 0.07 -19.70 2.28
N PHE A 43 -1.07 -20.33 1.94
CA PHE A 43 -1.12 -21.78 1.65
C PHE A 43 -1.08 -22.10 0.16
N SER A 44 -1.71 -21.30 -0.69
CA SER A 44 -1.75 -21.57 -2.13
C SER A 44 -2.02 -20.29 -2.94
N PRO A 45 -1.18 -20.00 -3.97
CA PRO A 45 -1.43 -18.90 -4.90
C PRO A 45 -2.79 -18.99 -5.62
N ILE A 46 -3.23 -20.21 -5.96
CA ILE A 46 -4.49 -20.45 -6.69
C ILE A 46 -5.70 -20.13 -5.80
N LEU A 47 -5.66 -20.57 -4.54
CA LEU A 47 -6.71 -20.27 -3.58
C LEU A 47 -6.74 -18.77 -3.24
N ARG A 48 -5.58 -18.13 -3.12
CA ARG A 48 -5.48 -16.67 -2.95
C ARG A 48 -6.18 -15.93 -4.08
N ALA A 49 -5.90 -16.29 -5.34
CA ALA A 49 -6.55 -15.68 -6.49
C ALA A 49 -8.07 -15.87 -6.46
N SER A 50 -8.55 -17.09 -6.16
CA SER A 50 -9.98 -17.40 -6.06
C SER A 50 -10.67 -16.60 -4.95
N LEU A 51 -10.05 -16.49 -3.78
CA LEU A 51 -10.58 -15.71 -2.65
C LEU A 51 -10.52 -14.20 -2.90
N LEU A 52 -9.61 -13.71 -3.74
CA LEU A 52 -9.60 -12.30 -4.13
C LEU A 52 -10.89 -11.93 -4.86
N PHE A 53 -11.37 -12.79 -5.77
CA PHE A 53 -12.68 -12.59 -6.42
C PHE A 53 -13.84 -12.60 -5.42
N HIS A 54 -13.78 -13.47 -4.40
CA HIS A 54 -14.76 -13.48 -3.32
C HIS A 54 -14.77 -12.16 -2.53
N GLU A 55 -13.59 -11.64 -2.16
CA GLU A 55 -13.46 -10.36 -1.46
C GLU A 55 -13.97 -9.19 -2.30
N ILE A 56 -13.66 -9.17 -3.59
CA ILE A 56 -14.16 -8.16 -4.52
C ILE A 56 -15.68 -8.21 -4.55
N LYS A 57 -16.28 -9.40 -4.77
CA LYS A 57 -17.74 -9.58 -4.76
C LYS A 57 -18.37 -9.09 -3.46
N ARG A 58 -17.75 -9.38 -2.32
CA ARG A 58 -18.19 -8.92 -0.99
C ARG A 58 -18.15 -7.39 -0.85
N ARG A 59 -17.28 -6.70 -1.59
CA ARG A 59 -17.11 -5.23 -1.55
C ARG A 59 -17.92 -4.48 -2.61
N ILE A 60 -18.51 -5.16 -3.58
CA ILE A 60 -19.41 -4.52 -4.57
C ILE A 60 -20.54 -3.79 -3.83
N ASN A 61 -20.85 -2.57 -4.26
CA ASN A 61 -21.85 -1.67 -3.66
C ASN A 61 -21.60 -1.28 -2.18
N THR A 62 -20.38 -1.48 -1.67
CA THR A 62 -19.99 -1.02 -0.33
C THR A 62 -19.22 0.29 -0.38
N LYS A 63 -19.33 1.11 0.67
CA LYS A 63 -18.52 2.32 0.81
C LYS A 63 -17.13 1.95 1.36
N VAL A 64 -16.08 2.44 0.71
CA VAL A 64 -14.70 2.34 1.19
C VAL A 64 -14.25 3.73 1.63
N PRO A 65 -14.05 3.99 2.94
CA PRO A 65 -13.52 5.27 3.37
C PRO A 65 -12.07 5.40 2.93
N PHE A 66 -11.64 6.62 2.62
CA PHE A 66 -10.26 6.94 2.28
C PHE A 66 -9.91 8.38 2.70
N ILE A 67 -8.61 8.67 2.82
CA ILE A 67 -8.06 10.01 3.09
C ILE A 67 -7.13 10.38 1.95
N VAL A 68 -7.31 11.57 1.39
CA VAL A 68 -6.40 12.15 0.38
C VAL A 68 -5.49 13.15 1.09
N GLY A 69 -4.18 12.97 0.97
CA GLY A 69 -3.21 13.90 1.52
C GLY A 69 -2.82 15.02 0.54
N SER A 70 -2.07 15.99 1.05
CA SER A 70 -1.58 17.11 0.26
C SER A 70 -0.62 16.66 -0.84
N PRO A 71 -0.78 17.16 -2.07
CA PRO A 71 0.08 16.80 -3.17
C PRO A 71 1.45 17.50 -3.04
N PHE A 72 2.51 16.86 -3.52
CA PHE A 72 3.88 17.37 -3.45
C PHE A 72 4.73 16.81 -4.60
N LYS A 73 5.90 17.38 -4.83
CA LYS A 73 6.87 16.91 -5.84
C LYS A 73 8.09 16.24 -5.20
N TYR A 74 8.82 15.46 -5.98
CA TYR A 74 10.07 14.87 -5.51
C TYR A 74 11.14 15.94 -5.30
N SER A 75 11.24 16.89 -6.24
CA SER A 75 12.15 18.04 -6.15
C SER A 75 12.00 18.87 -4.86
N GLU A 76 10.80 18.95 -4.29
CA GLU A 76 10.54 19.67 -3.04
C GLU A 76 11.16 19.01 -1.80
N LEU A 77 11.51 17.71 -1.87
CA LEU A 77 12.07 16.97 -0.74
C LEU A 77 13.48 17.41 -0.38
N ASN A 78 14.21 18.06 -1.31
CA ASN A 78 15.60 18.50 -1.15
C ASN A 78 16.53 17.39 -0.59
N LYS A 79 16.26 16.14 -0.96
CA LYS A 79 17.00 14.95 -0.52
C LYS A 79 17.21 14.03 -1.71
N ASP A 80 18.40 13.46 -1.82
CA ASP A 80 18.66 12.40 -2.79
C ASP A 80 18.42 11.04 -2.14
N LEU A 81 17.19 10.55 -2.25
CA LEU A 81 16.78 9.25 -1.70
C LEU A 81 17.03 8.17 -2.75
N SER A 82 17.54 6.99 -2.39
CA SER A 82 17.53 5.82 -3.27
C SER A 82 16.09 5.41 -3.66
N ASN A 83 15.96 4.52 -4.65
CA ASN A 83 14.62 4.08 -5.09
C ASN A 83 13.85 3.34 -3.99
N ASP A 84 14.58 2.60 -3.14
CA ASP A 84 14.04 1.90 -1.99
C ASP A 84 13.60 2.89 -0.91
N GLU A 85 14.46 3.84 -0.55
CA GLU A 85 14.13 4.87 0.45
C GLU A 85 12.97 5.75 0.00
N LEU A 86 12.86 6.06 -1.30
CA LEU A 86 11.72 6.80 -1.82
C LEU A 86 10.43 5.96 -1.71
N ALA A 87 10.47 4.66 -2.02
CA ALA A 87 9.31 3.79 -1.90
C ALA A 87 8.83 3.72 -0.44
N ASP A 88 9.76 3.58 0.51
CA ASP A 88 9.48 3.53 1.94
C ASP A 88 8.99 4.88 2.49
N PHE A 89 9.55 5.99 2.00
CA PHE A 89 9.09 7.33 2.33
C PHE A 89 7.64 7.54 1.88
N LEU A 90 7.31 7.15 0.65
CA LEU A 90 5.96 7.27 0.10
C LEU A 90 4.96 6.40 0.86
N ARG A 91 5.35 5.16 1.18
CA ARG A 91 4.55 4.26 2.01
C ARG A 91 4.27 4.90 3.37
N THR A 92 5.32 5.36 4.04
CA THR A 92 5.23 6.01 5.36
C THR A 92 4.33 7.24 5.33
N LYS A 93 4.53 8.14 4.37
CA LYS A 93 3.71 9.35 4.22
C LYS A 93 2.23 9.02 3.99
N THR A 94 1.95 7.94 3.26
CA THR A 94 0.59 7.46 3.01
C THR A 94 -0.05 6.88 4.27
N TYR A 95 0.66 6.06 5.04
CA TYR A 95 0.14 5.48 6.28
C TYR A 95 -0.13 6.53 7.36
N LEU A 96 0.70 7.57 7.44
CA LEU A 96 0.55 8.68 8.37
C LEU A 96 -0.61 9.62 8.04
N LEU A 97 -1.29 9.45 6.90
CA LEU A 97 -2.53 10.17 6.63
C LEU A 97 -3.67 9.78 7.58
N ASN A 98 -3.63 8.57 8.13
CA ASN A 98 -4.58 8.15 9.15
C ASN A 98 -4.14 8.69 10.52
N PRO A 99 -4.93 9.57 11.18
CA PRO A 99 -4.58 10.12 12.49
C PRO A 99 -4.39 9.07 13.60
N GLU A 100 -4.96 7.88 13.43
CA GLU A 100 -4.76 6.77 14.37
C GLU A 100 -3.36 6.13 14.27
N ASN A 101 -2.68 6.29 13.14
CA ASN A 101 -1.34 5.75 12.90
C ASN A 101 -0.28 6.73 13.41
N LYS A 102 0.22 6.50 14.63
CA LYS A 102 1.34 7.30 15.18
C LYS A 102 2.68 7.00 14.51
N ILE A 103 2.83 5.80 13.96
CA ILE A 103 4.05 5.29 13.35
C ILE A 103 3.65 4.52 12.09
N SER A 104 4.50 4.54 11.06
CA SER A 104 4.35 3.69 9.88
C SER A 104 4.33 2.21 10.31
N PRO A 105 3.34 1.41 9.90
CA PRO A 105 3.30 0.00 10.27
C PRO A 105 4.47 -0.79 9.66
N PRO A 106 4.81 -1.97 10.21
CA PRO A 106 5.83 -2.83 9.63
C PRO A 106 5.45 -3.26 8.19
N PHE A 107 6.41 -3.80 7.46
CA PHE A 107 6.13 -4.43 6.17
C PHE A 107 5.24 -5.66 6.37
N GLY A 108 4.24 -5.80 5.50
CA GLY A 108 3.40 -6.98 5.44
C GLY A 108 4.04 -8.14 4.69
N TYR A 109 3.31 -9.25 4.66
CA TYR A 109 3.71 -10.44 3.92
C TYR A 109 3.74 -10.18 2.41
N GLU A 110 4.88 -10.43 1.80
CA GLU A 110 5.01 -10.50 0.34
C GLU A 110 4.84 -11.98 -0.06
N PRO A 111 3.75 -12.34 -0.76
CA PRO A 111 3.63 -13.69 -1.31
C PRO A 111 4.75 -13.93 -2.32
N PRO A 112 5.29 -15.15 -2.41
CA PRO A 112 6.28 -15.49 -3.42
C PRO A 112 5.72 -15.18 -4.81
N ASP A 113 6.54 -14.53 -5.63
CA ASP A 113 6.25 -14.38 -7.05
C ASP A 113 6.14 -15.79 -7.66
N ASN A 114 5.04 -16.06 -8.38
CA ASN A 114 4.89 -17.29 -9.18
C ASN A 114 5.85 -17.26 -10.37
#